data_AF-A0A929D209-F1
#
_entry.id   AF-A0A929D209-F1
#
_cell.length_a   1.000
_cell.length_b   1.000
_cell.length_c   1.000
_cell.angle_alpha   90.00
_cell.angle_beta   90.00
_cell.angle_gamma   90.00
#
_symmetry.space_group_name_H-M   'P 1'
#
loop_
_entity.id
_entity.type
_entity.pdbx_description
1 polymer ?
#
loop_
_entity_poly.entity_id
_entity_poly.type
_entity_poly.pdbx_seq_one_letter_code
_entity_poly.pdbx_strand_id
1 'polypeptide(L)'
;GAAALLGTVLRIKPILYIKDGQIEVLARVRTKRKAVKRMLELVEERVQRDASVHVAVIHAQAAEEALALQEEVRARFDCAEMYLSELGPVIGTHAGPGAVALAFYTD
;
A
#
# COMPACT_ATOMS: atom_id res chain seq x y z
N GLY A 1 0.54 8.89 -19.61
CA GLY A 1 0.25 7.49 -20.02
C GLY A 1 1.33 6.57 -19.49
N ALA A 2 0.98 5.31 -19.17
CA ALA A 2 1.83 4.32 -18.49
C ALA A 2 3.28 4.21 -19.02
N ALA A 3 3.53 4.51 -20.29
CA ALA A 3 4.87 4.57 -20.89
C ALA A 3 5.82 5.62 -20.25
N ALA A 4 5.32 6.73 -19.71
CA ALA A 4 6.15 7.75 -19.04
C ALA A 4 6.67 7.32 -17.66
N LEU A 5 6.04 6.32 -17.04
CA LEU A 5 6.48 5.75 -15.76
C LEU A 5 7.70 4.83 -15.96
N LEU A 6 7.76 4.08 -17.07
CA LEU A 6 8.87 3.16 -17.39
C LEU A 6 10.24 3.85 -17.45
N GLY A 7 10.32 5.13 -17.87
CA GLY A 7 11.60 5.86 -18.01
C GLY A 7 12.14 6.50 -16.71
N THR A 8 11.31 6.67 -15.68
CA THR A 8 11.70 7.36 -14.42
C THR A 8 11.68 6.44 -13.18
N VAL A 9 11.02 5.28 -13.26
CA VAL A 9 10.91 4.28 -12.18
C VAL A 9 12.26 3.68 -11.75
N LEU A 10 13.32 3.81 -12.55
CA LEU A 10 14.67 3.32 -12.22
C LEU A 10 15.29 3.96 -10.95
N ARG A 11 14.77 5.08 -10.43
CA ARG A 11 15.31 5.76 -9.23
C ARG A 11 14.28 6.12 -8.15
N ILE A 12 13.00 5.83 -8.37
CA ILE A 12 11.93 6.15 -7.42
C ILE A 12 10.98 4.95 -7.27
N LYS A 13 10.46 4.78 -6.06
CA LYS A 13 9.35 3.90 -5.70
C LYS A 13 8.10 4.78 -5.57
N PRO A 14 7.22 4.86 -6.59
CA PRO A 14 6.00 5.64 -6.47
C PRO A 14 5.03 4.96 -5.49
N ILE A 15 4.28 5.77 -4.74
CA ILE A 15 3.10 5.33 -4.01
C ILE A 15 1.91 5.63 -4.92
N LEU A 16 1.13 4.60 -5.23
CA LEU A 16 -0.04 4.70 -6.06
C LEU A 16 -1.29 4.62 -5.18
N TYR A 17 -2.36 5.27 -5.60
CA TYR A 17 -3.66 5.16 -4.95
C TYR A 17 -4.78 5.19 -5.99
N ILE A 18 -5.93 4.66 -5.60
CA ILE A 18 -7.13 4.68 -6.44
C ILE A 18 -7.95 5.92 -6.05
N LYS A 19 -8.28 6.73 -7.05
CA LYS A 19 -9.19 7.86 -6.94
C LYS A 19 -10.15 7.82 -8.11
N ASP A 20 -11.45 7.87 -7.82
CA ASP A 20 -12.51 7.85 -8.83
C ASP A 20 -12.36 6.69 -9.84
N GLY A 21 -11.93 5.51 -9.34
CA GLY A 21 -11.70 4.31 -10.14
C GLY A 21 -10.40 4.30 -10.95
N GLN A 22 -9.57 5.33 -10.87
CA GLN A 22 -8.31 5.46 -11.61
C GLN A 22 -7.09 5.38 -10.70
N ILE A 23 -6.01 4.79 -11.23
CA ILE A 23 -4.71 4.74 -10.53
C ILE A 23 -3.98 6.07 -10.73
N GLU A 24 -3.71 6.75 -9.63
CA GLU A 24 -2.93 7.99 -9.60
C GLU A 24 -1.63 7.83 -8.79
N VAL A 25 -0.66 8.71 -9.05
CA VAL A 25 0.58 8.78 -8.26
C VAL A 25 0.34 9.71 -7.07
N LEU A 26 0.34 9.15 -5.87
CA LEU A 26 0.18 9.91 -4.64
C LEU A 26 1.49 10.57 -4.20
N ALA A 27 2.60 9.84 -4.29
CA ALA A 27 3.91 10.33 -3.89
C ALA A 27 5.03 9.65 -4.66
N ARG A 28 6.17 10.35 -4.82
CA ARG A 28 7.40 9.80 -5.40
C ARG A 28 8.45 9.70 -4.30
N VAL A 29 8.67 8.51 -3.76
CA VAL A 29 9.71 8.27 -2.75
C VAL A 29 10.86 7.47 -3.33
N ARG A 30 12.02 7.46 -2.68
CA ARG A 30 13.21 6.75 -3.20
C ARG A 30 13.39 5.33 -2.66
N THR A 31 12.87 5.03 -1.47
CA THR A 31 13.09 3.74 -0.80
C THR A 31 11.77 3.13 -0.36
N LYS A 32 11.70 1.79 -0.36
CA LYS A 32 10.50 1.04 0.06
C LYS A 32 10.12 1.35 1.50
N ARG A 33 11.10 1.48 2.41
CA ARG A 33 10.85 1.90 3.81
C ARG A 33 10.15 3.25 3.91
N LYS A 34 10.57 4.24 3.12
CA LYS A 34 9.91 5.56 3.08
C LYS A 34 8.51 5.47 2.47
N ALA A 35 8.30 4.59 1.49
CA ALA A 35 6.99 4.34 0.91
C ALA A 35 6.01 3.79 1.93
N VAL A 36 6.42 2.73 2.65
CA VAL A 36 5.64 2.11 3.72
C VAL A 36 5.30 3.11 4.82
N LYS A 37 6.30 3.86 5.32
CA LYS A 37 6.06 4.89 6.34
C LYS A 37 5.01 5.90 5.87
N ARG A 38 5.13 6.39 4.63
CA ARG A 38 4.18 7.36 4.09
C ARG A 38 2.78 6.76 3.89
N MET A 39 2.67 5.50 3.48
CA MET A 39 1.37 4.81 3.38
C MET A 39 0.66 4.76 4.74
N LEU A 40 1.39 4.45 5.82
CA LEU A 40 0.82 4.41 7.17
C LEU A 40 0.39 5.81 7.65
N GLU A 41 1.23 6.84 7.44
CA GLU A 41 0.87 8.24 7.74
C GLU A 41 -0.41 8.68 7.00
N LEU A 42 -0.61 8.22 5.75
CA LEU A 42 -1.81 8.53 4.98
C LEU A 42 -3.08 7.86 5.52
N VAL A 43 -2.94 6.68 6.13
CA VAL A 43 -4.04 6.03 6.85
C VAL A 43 -4.35 6.83 8.12
N GLU A 44 -3.33 7.20 8.89
CA GLU A 44 -3.47 8.06 10.09
C GLU A 44 -4.15 9.41 9.77
N GLU A 45 -3.83 10.02 8.63
CA GLU A 45 -4.45 11.28 8.17
C GLU A 45 -5.95 11.13 7.82
N ARG A 46 -6.41 9.92 7.52
CA ARG A 46 -7.77 9.64 7.00
C ARG A 46 -8.68 8.95 8.00
N VAL A 47 -8.11 8.25 8.97
CA VAL A 47 -8.84 7.54 10.02
C VAL A 47 -9.13 8.48 11.19
N GLN A 48 -10.35 8.45 11.72
CA GLN A 48 -10.70 9.19 12.93
C GLN A 48 -10.07 8.53 14.17
N ARG A 49 -9.71 9.33 15.18
CA ARG A 49 -8.92 8.87 16.34
C ARG A 49 -9.50 7.66 17.10
N ASP A 50 -10.82 7.51 17.11
CA ASP A 50 -11.52 6.48 17.87
C ASP A 50 -12.27 5.48 16.97
N ALA A 51 -11.97 5.46 15.67
CA ALA A 51 -12.57 4.54 14.72
C ALA A 51 -11.77 3.24 14.61
N SER A 52 -12.45 2.10 14.73
CA SER A 52 -11.86 0.82 14.35
C SER A 52 -11.72 0.75 12.83
N VAL A 53 -10.59 0.22 12.36
CA VAL A 53 -10.25 0.15 10.94
C VAL A 53 -10.30 -1.29 10.47
N HIS A 54 -10.92 -1.52 9.31
CA HIS A 54 -10.85 -2.78 8.59
C HIS A 54 -9.72 -2.68 7.56
N VAL A 55 -8.73 -3.57 7.63
CA VAL A 55 -7.51 -3.45 6.82
C VAL A 55 -7.21 -4.72 6.03
N ALA A 56 -6.75 -4.56 4.79
CA ALA A 56 -6.13 -5.63 4.02
C ALA A 56 -4.70 -5.24 3.62
N VAL A 57 -3.73 -6.06 4.03
CA VAL A 57 -2.36 -6.01 3.55
C VAL A 57 -2.25 -6.93 2.34
N ILE A 58 -1.75 -6.38 1.23
CA ILE A 58 -1.73 -7.07 -0.06
C ILE A 58 -0.30 -7.05 -0.62
N HIS A 59 0.17 -8.15 -1.21
CA HIS A 59 1.53 -8.24 -1.75
C HIS A 59 1.64 -8.98 -3.08
N ALA A 60 2.72 -8.79 -3.82
CA ALA A 60 3.08 -9.64 -4.97
C ALA A 60 4.46 -10.25 -4.72
N GLN A 61 4.52 -11.56 -4.40
CA GLN A 61 5.77 -12.27 -4.10
C GLN A 61 6.66 -11.54 -3.05
N ALA A 62 6.03 -11.01 -2.01
CA ALA A 62 6.66 -10.12 -1.03
C ALA A 62 6.14 -10.39 0.40
N ALA A 63 5.97 -11.68 0.73
CA ALA A 63 5.31 -12.13 1.95
C ALA A 63 5.97 -11.60 3.24
N GLU A 64 7.30 -11.65 3.34
CA GLU A 64 8.02 -11.16 4.53
C GLU A 64 7.79 -9.66 4.77
N GLU A 65 7.80 -8.88 3.70
CA GLU A 65 7.63 -7.43 3.78
C GLU A 65 6.17 -7.07 4.06
N ALA A 66 5.23 -7.89 3.59
CA ALA A 66 3.81 -7.78 3.89
C ALA A 66 3.52 -8.14 5.36
N LEU A 67 4.16 -9.17 5.91
CA LEU A 67 4.05 -9.52 7.33
C LEU A 67 4.60 -8.39 8.20
N ALA A 68 5.76 -7.82 7.86
CA ALA A 68 6.30 -6.67 8.58
C ALA A 68 5.37 -5.45 8.53
N LEU A 69 4.75 -5.19 7.37
CA LEU A 69 3.74 -4.14 7.23
C LEU A 69 2.49 -4.42 8.07
N GLN A 70 2.05 -5.67 8.12
CA GLN A 70 0.91 -6.09 8.92
C GLN A 70 1.13 -5.82 10.41
N GLU A 71 2.32 -6.14 10.94
CA GLU A 71 2.67 -5.87 12.33
C GLU A 71 2.71 -4.36 12.62
N GLU A 72 3.23 -3.55 11.70
CA GLU A 72 3.22 -2.09 11.83
C GLU A 72 1.80 -1.50 11.84
N VAL A 73 0.87 -2.09 11.07
CA VAL A 73 -0.55 -1.70 11.11
C VAL A 73 -1.17 -2.05 12.46
N ARG A 74 -0.98 -3.29 12.94
CA ARG A 74 -1.49 -3.74 14.26
C ARG A 74 -1.00 -2.87 15.41
N ALA A 75 0.25 -2.40 15.34
CA ALA A 75 0.84 -1.57 16.38
C ALA A 75 0.31 -0.13 16.41
N ARG A 76 -0.33 0.34 15.33
CA ARG A 76 -0.71 1.75 15.15
C ARG A 76 -2.21 2.02 15.13
N PHE A 77 -3.01 1.06 14.69
CA PHE A 77 -4.44 1.23 14.51
C PHE A 77 -5.22 0.21 15.32
N ASP A 78 -6.35 0.63 15.87
CA ASP A 78 -7.35 -0.31 16.37
C ASP A 78 -7.99 -1.02 15.17
N CYS A 79 -7.63 -2.29 14.95
CA CYS A 79 -8.03 -3.03 13.77
C CYS A 79 -9.19 -3.98 14.11
N ALA A 80 -10.39 -3.68 13.60
CA ALA A 80 -11.53 -4.57 13.73
C ALA A 80 -11.33 -5.87 12.95
N GLU A 81 -10.66 -5.76 11.78
CA GLU A 81 -10.38 -6.89 10.90
C GLU A 81 -9.06 -6.68 10.17
N MET A 82 -8.33 -7.78 9.93
CA MET A 82 -7.06 -7.72 9.23
C MET A 82 -6.81 -8.91 8.31
N TYR A 83 -6.77 -8.65 7.01
CA TYR A 83 -6.41 -9.64 6.00
C TYR A 83 -4.95 -9.49 5.55
N LEU A 84 -4.33 -10.62 5.22
CA LEU A 84 -3.10 -10.70 4.44
C LEU A 84 -3.39 -11.50 3.18
N SER A 85 -3.11 -10.93 2.01
CA SER A 85 -3.41 -11.56 0.73
C SER A 85 -2.31 -11.34 -0.29
N GLU A 86 -2.19 -12.30 -1.22
CA GLU A 86 -1.34 -12.17 -2.40
C GLU A 86 -2.15 -11.69 -3.60
N LEU A 87 -1.57 -10.78 -4.39
CA LEU A 87 -2.16 -10.29 -5.64
C LEU A 87 -2.31 -11.42 -6.65
N GLY A 88 -3.50 -11.51 -7.21
CA GLY A 88 -3.75 -12.36 -8.38
C GLY A 88 -2.92 -11.94 -9.60
N PRO A 89 -2.75 -12.85 -10.58
CA PRO A 89 -1.81 -12.69 -11.69
C PRO A 89 -2.10 -11.47 -12.57
N VAL A 90 -3.36 -11.09 -12.75
CA VAL A 90 -3.75 -9.93 -13.58
C VAL A 90 -3.20 -8.63 -13.01
N ILE A 91 -3.42 -8.37 -11.72
CA ILE A 91 -2.92 -7.16 -11.06
C ILE A 91 -1.41 -7.26 -10.83
N GLY A 92 -0.94 -8.45 -10.43
CA GLY A 92 0.49 -8.72 -10.18
C GLY A 92 1.38 -8.47 -11.40
N THR A 93 0.89 -8.73 -12.62
CA THR A 93 1.63 -8.46 -13.87
C THR A 93 1.98 -6.98 -14.02
N HIS A 94 1.11 -6.07 -13.55
CA HIS A 94 1.34 -4.63 -13.65
C HIS A 94 2.09 -4.07 -12.44
N ALA A 95 1.84 -4.60 -11.24
CA ALA A 95 2.52 -4.15 -10.02
C ALA A 95 3.98 -4.65 -9.94
N GLY A 96 4.24 -5.85 -10.46
CA GLY A 96 5.53 -6.52 -10.41
C GLY A 96 5.84 -7.15 -9.04
N PRO A 97 6.78 -8.12 -8.99
CA PRO A 97 7.26 -8.70 -7.74
C PRO A 97 7.84 -7.65 -6.79
N GLY A 98 7.66 -7.85 -5.48
CA GLY A 98 8.13 -6.91 -4.45
C GLY A 98 7.14 -5.79 -4.14
N ALA A 99 5.97 -5.74 -4.79
CA ALA A 99 4.93 -4.77 -4.47
C ALA A 99 4.24 -5.13 -3.14
N VAL A 100 3.92 -4.10 -2.36
CA VAL A 100 3.10 -4.18 -1.13
C VAL A 100 2.07 -3.05 -1.16
N ALA A 101 0.88 -3.30 -0.62
CA ALA A 101 -0.23 -2.36 -0.62
C ALA A 101 -1.06 -2.49 0.67
N LEU A 102 -1.79 -1.43 0.97
CA LEU A 102 -2.80 -1.36 2.03
C LEU A 102 -4.12 -0.92 1.42
N ALA A 103 -5.18 -1.64 1.71
CA ALA A 103 -6.56 -1.19 1.55
C ALA A 103 -7.18 -1.08 2.94
N PHE A 104 -8.02 -0.07 3.14
CA PHE A 104 -8.68 0.13 4.43
C PHE A 104 -10.00 0.87 4.27
N TYR A 105 -10.89 0.68 5.25
CA TYR A 105 -12.06 1.51 5.49
C TYR A 105 -12.37 1.54 6.99
N THR A 106 -13.19 2.50 7.40
CA THR A 106 -13.79 2.57 8.74
C THR A 106 -15.29 2.45 8.59
N ASP A 107 -15.98 2.06 9.66
CA ASP A 107 -17.44 2.08 9.73
C ASP A 107 -18.01 3.52 9.62
#